data_AF-A0AAV5YH62-F1
#
_entry.id   AF-A0AAV5YH62-F1
#
_cell.length_a   1.000
_cell.length_b   1.000
_cell.length_c   1.000
_cell.angle_alpha   90.00
_cell.angle_beta   90.00
_cell.angle_gamma   90.00
#
_symmetry.space_group_name_H-M   'P 1'
#
loop_
_entity.id
_entity.type
_entity.pdbx_description
1 polymer ?
#
loop_
_entity_poly.entity_id
_entity_poly.type
_entity_poly.pdbx_seq_one_letter_code
_entity_poly.pdbx_strand_id
1 'polypeptide(L)'
;DVFTTPYIVHWQIKDGWATSPQLPKVRIPGGPFMGVSGVAPSAEQVRTWAAREASLMSRGGMVFPPDADGAVPGRGAVATEGLRTLPPRENGGNFDVKQLTKGSKLLLPVAVEGALFSTGDGHFAQGDGEVCVTAVEMGATAAMRFRVIKGTAATRAMRGPRFSHPGYFMPPEWAVPQRFIAAMGMPIREDGVNEGENLTLACRNALLNMIDLLQERGWTRDQAYVLCSVACDLRVSNVVDVPNYVVSALIPEAIFGN
;
A
#
# COMPACT_ATOMS: atom_id res chain seq x y z
N ASP A 1 5.21 15.98 -6.05
CA ASP A 1 5.36 17.24 -6.83
C ASP A 1 4.57 18.38 -6.21
N VAL A 2 3.36 18.14 -5.69
CA VAL A 2 2.58 19.16 -4.98
C VAL A 2 2.86 19.26 -3.47
N PHE A 3 3.45 18.21 -2.88
CA PHE A 3 4.03 18.21 -1.54
C PHE A 3 5.54 18.06 -1.67
N THR A 4 6.30 19.12 -1.35
CA THR A 4 7.75 19.20 -1.59
C THR A 4 8.57 19.36 -0.33
N THR A 5 7.92 19.63 0.81
CA THR A 5 8.57 19.77 2.11
C THR A 5 8.30 18.51 2.94
N PRO A 6 9.31 17.93 3.61
CA PRO A 6 9.09 16.82 4.52
C PRO A 6 8.11 17.19 5.63
N TYR A 7 7.16 16.30 5.91
CA TYR A 7 6.19 16.44 6.99
C TYR A 7 6.10 15.12 7.74
N ILE A 8 6.09 15.16 9.08
CA ILE A 8 6.04 13.97 9.92
C ILE A 8 4.92 14.11 10.94
N VAL A 9 4.14 13.04 11.13
CA VAL A 9 3.15 12.94 12.21
C VAL A 9 3.56 11.81 13.13
N HIS A 10 3.74 12.12 14.41
CA HIS A 10 3.99 11.13 15.44
C HIS A 10 2.66 10.64 16.01
N TRP A 11 2.49 9.32 16.02
CA TRP A 11 1.26 8.67 16.47
C TRP A 11 1.45 8.04 17.85
N GLN A 12 0.48 8.26 18.73
CA GLN A 12 0.31 7.50 19.95
C GLN A 12 -0.70 6.39 19.71
N ILE A 13 -0.23 5.14 19.80
CA ILE A 13 -1.08 3.95 19.68
C ILE A 13 -1.51 3.50 21.08
N LYS A 14 -2.82 3.51 21.34
CA LYS A 14 -3.38 3.09 22.63
C LYS A 14 -4.83 2.61 22.46
N ASP A 15 -5.19 1.53 23.16
CA ASP A 15 -6.57 1.02 23.25
C ASP A 15 -7.26 0.78 21.89
N GLY A 16 -6.49 0.37 20.88
CA GLY A 16 -7.01 0.11 19.52
C GLY A 16 -7.11 1.34 18.62
N TRP A 17 -6.55 2.48 19.05
CA TRP A 17 -6.57 3.75 18.31
C TRP A 17 -5.17 4.32 18.12
N ALA A 18 -4.98 5.02 17.01
CA ALA A 18 -3.86 5.94 16.80
C ALA A 18 -4.36 7.38 16.85
N THR A 19 -3.73 8.20 17.69
CA THR A 19 -4.03 9.64 17.82
C THR A 19 -2.73 10.45 17.73
N SER A 20 -2.83 11.74 17.41
CA SER A 20 -1.67 12.63 17.38
C SER A 20 -2.04 14.03 17.83
N PRO A 21 -1.23 14.70 18.67
CA PRO A 21 -1.39 16.13 18.94
C PRO A 21 -1.32 17.00 17.68
N GLN A 22 -0.67 16.51 16.61
CA GLN A 22 -0.55 17.19 15.32
C GLN A 22 -1.81 17.05 14.46
N LEU A 23 -2.70 16.11 14.79
CA LEU A 23 -4.01 15.89 14.18
C LEU A 23 -5.07 15.89 15.29
N PRO A 24 -5.34 17.05 15.92
CA PRO A 24 -6.21 17.12 17.09
C PRO A 24 -7.63 16.69 16.73
N LYS A 25 -8.31 15.99 17.64
CA LYS A 25 -9.65 15.41 17.42
C LYS A 25 -9.70 14.33 16.32
N VAL A 26 -8.57 13.81 15.84
CA VAL A 26 -8.57 12.63 14.97
C VAL A 26 -8.21 11.39 15.78
N ARG A 27 -8.93 10.29 15.55
CA ARG A 27 -8.58 8.96 16.01
C ARG A 27 -8.71 7.97 14.86
N ILE A 28 -7.62 7.27 14.55
CA ILE A 28 -7.59 6.27 13.49
C ILE A 28 -7.76 4.89 14.13
N PRO A 29 -8.78 4.11 13.74
CA PRO A 29 -8.97 2.76 14.24
C PRO A 29 -7.83 1.84 13.76
N GLY A 30 -7.37 0.95 14.63
CA GLY A 30 -6.35 -0.03 14.26
C GLY A 30 -6.87 -1.09 13.31
N GLY A 31 -6.16 -1.28 12.19
CA GLY A 31 -6.31 -2.40 11.28
C GLY A 31 -4.94 -3.04 11.02
N PRO A 32 -4.23 -3.50 12.06
CA PRO A 32 -2.80 -3.74 11.93
C PRO A 32 -2.47 -4.94 11.05
N PHE A 33 -1.41 -4.78 10.24
CA PHE A 33 -0.88 -5.80 9.34
C PHE A 33 0.62 -5.59 9.09
N MET A 34 1.22 -6.50 8.33
CA MET A 34 2.61 -6.37 7.86
C MET A 34 2.55 -5.99 6.38
N GLY A 35 3.04 -4.79 6.01
CA GLY A 35 3.12 -4.29 4.62
C GLY A 35 3.96 -5.21 3.73
N VAL A 36 5.04 -5.75 4.30
CA VAL A 36 5.95 -6.69 3.64
C VAL A 36 5.69 -8.13 4.09
N SER A 37 5.36 -9.01 3.15
CA SER A 37 5.32 -10.47 3.35
C SER A 37 5.68 -11.22 2.07
N GLY A 38 6.71 -12.07 2.11
CA GLY A 38 7.18 -12.76 0.92
C GLY A 38 8.01 -14.02 1.22
N VAL A 39 8.20 -14.83 0.18
CA VAL A 39 9.14 -15.97 0.18
C VAL A 39 10.37 -15.64 -0.66
N ALA A 40 11.51 -16.27 -0.43
CA ALA A 40 12.70 -15.99 -1.21
C ALA A 40 12.51 -16.38 -2.69
N PRO A 41 12.96 -15.54 -3.64
CA PRO A 41 12.96 -15.86 -5.05
C PRO A 41 14.08 -16.83 -5.42
N SER A 42 13.92 -17.51 -6.56
CA SER A 42 15.04 -18.23 -7.19
C SER A 42 16.03 -17.27 -7.84
N ALA A 43 17.27 -17.73 -8.08
CA ALA A 43 18.26 -16.93 -8.79
C ALA A 43 17.81 -16.55 -10.22
N GLU A 44 17.00 -17.39 -10.86
CA GLU A 44 16.42 -17.08 -12.16
C GLU A 44 15.40 -15.94 -12.06
N GLN A 45 14.50 -15.99 -11.09
CA GLN A 45 13.54 -14.90 -10.83
C GLN A 45 14.25 -13.58 -10.57
N VAL A 46 15.29 -13.57 -9.73
CA VAL A 46 16.10 -12.36 -9.46
C VAL A 46 16.67 -11.79 -10.75
N ARG A 47 17.29 -12.62 -11.61
CA ARG A 47 17.82 -12.16 -12.90
C ARG A 47 16.73 -11.61 -13.83
N THR A 48 15.60 -12.30 -13.94
CA THR A 48 14.47 -11.86 -14.76
C THR A 48 13.91 -10.52 -14.29
N TRP A 49 13.76 -10.35 -12.99
CA TRP A 49 13.23 -9.12 -12.40
C TRP A 49 14.21 -7.96 -12.51
N ALA A 50 15.50 -8.20 -12.28
CA ALA A 50 16.55 -7.20 -12.51
C ALA A 50 16.55 -6.72 -13.97
N ALA A 51 16.45 -7.64 -14.94
CA ALA A 51 16.46 -7.30 -16.36
C ALA A 51 15.23 -6.44 -16.77
N ARG A 52 14.02 -6.80 -16.32
CA ARG A 52 12.81 -6.03 -16.65
C ARG A 52 12.79 -4.66 -15.97
N GLU A 53 13.30 -4.55 -14.74
CA GLU A 53 13.43 -3.29 -14.01
C GLU A 53 14.47 -2.38 -14.65
N ALA A 54 15.62 -2.92 -15.05
CA ALA A 54 16.62 -2.17 -15.82
C ALA A 54 16.07 -1.69 -17.18
N SER A 55 15.25 -2.51 -17.85
CA SER A 55 14.58 -2.13 -19.11
C SER A 55 13.52 -1.04 -18.92
N LEU A 56 12.84 -1.00 -17.78
CA LEU A 56 11.93 0.09 -17.43
C LEU A 56 12.72 1.38 -17.18
N MET A 57 13.81 1.28 -16.42
CA MET A 57 14.71 2.40 -16.12
C MET A 57 15.29 3.02 -17.40
N SER A 58 15.72 2.20 -18.37
CA SER A 58 16.29 2.69 -19.64
C SER A 58 15.29 3.44 -20.52
N ARG A 59 13.99 3.27 -20.27
CA ARG A 59 12.90 4.00 -20.93
C ARG A 59 12.34 5.14 -20.06
N GLY A 60 13.07 5.55 -19.02
CA GLY A 60 12.74 6.69 -18.16
C GLY A 60 11.82 6.37 -16.99
N GLY A 61 11.54 5.09 -16.71
CA GLY A 61 10.74 4.70 -15.55
C GLY A 61 11.52 4.80 -14.24
N MET A 62 10.83 5.11 -13.15
CA MET A 62 11.41 5.19 -11.81
C MET A 62 11.64 3.79 -11.25
N VAL A 63 12.90 3.44 -11.00
CA VAL A 63 13.35 2.14 -10.50
C VAL A 63 14.52 2.36 -9.55
N PHE A 64 14.56 1.61 -8.46
CA PHE A 64 15.69 1.58 -7.54
C PHE A 64 16.49 0.29 -7.75
N PRO A 65 17.66 0.34 -8.42
CA PRO A 65 18.48 -0.83 -8.66
C PRO A 65 19.05 -1.40 -7.35
N PRO A 66 19.62 -2.61 -7.37
CA PRO A 66 20.45 -3.11 -6.27
C PRO A 66 21.45 -2.05 -5.82
N ASP A 67 21.54 -1.89 -4.51
CA ASP A 67 22.39 -0.92 -3.85
C ASP A 67 23.01 -1.58 -2.63
N ALA A 68 24.34 -1.57 -2.57
CA ALA A 68 25.07 -2.17 -1.47
C ALA A 68 24.99 -1.29 -0.21
N ASP A 69 24.70 0.00 -0.36
CA ASP A 69 24.52 0.90 0.78
C ASP A 69 23.23 0.56 1.53
N GLY A 70 23.36 0.31 2.84
CA GLY A 70 22.26 -0.18 3.68
C GLY A 70 21.82 -1.64 3.45
N ALA A 71 22.48 -2.40 2.56
CA ALA A 71 22.18 -3.81 2.36
C ALA A 71 22.56 -4.65 3.60
N VAL A 72 21.77 -5.69 3.88
CA VAL A 72 22.04 -6.63 5.00
C VAL A 72 21.95 -8.08 4.49
N PRO A 73 23.08 -8.83 4.44
CA PRO A 73 24.44 -8.40 4.73
C PRO A 73 24.99 -7.40 3.69
N GLY A 74 25.76 -6.41 4.12
CA GLY A 74 26.32 -5.36 3.26
C GLY A 74 27.53 -5.79 2.42
N ARG A 75 27.67 -7.08 2.09
CA ARG A 75 28.79 -7.60 1.29
C ARG A 75 28.41 -8.80 0.45
N GLY A 76 29.22 -9.06 -0.58
CA GLY A 76 29.05 -10.20 -1.50
C GLY A 76 27.89 -9.99 -2.48
N ALA A 77 27.56 -11.03 -3.24
CA ALA A 77 26.55 -10.97 -4.30
C ALA A 77 25.18 -10.48 -3.79
N VAL A 78 24.81 -10.80 -2.55
CA VAL A 78 23.53 -10.34 -1.97
C VAL A 78 23.45 -8.81 -1.88
N ALA A 79 24.56 -8.12 -1.62
CA ALA A 79 24.58 -6.66 -1.53
C ALA A 79 24.55 -5.98 -2.91
N THR A 80 25.18 -6.58 -3.92
CA THR A 80 25.34 -5.98 -5.25
C THR A 80 24.30 -6.43 -6.27
N GLU A 81 23.66 -7.57 -6.03
CA GLU A 81 22.66 -8.17 -6.92
C GLU A 81 21.29 -8.30 -6.22
N GLY A 82 21.23 -8.08 -4.91
CA GLY A 82 19.99 -8.11 -4.13
C GLY A 82 19.03 -7.02 -4.57
N LEU A 83 17.86 -7.44 -5.04
CA LEU A 83 16.80 -6.52 -5.44
C LEU A 83 16.24 -5.77 -4.22
N ARG A 84 15.94 -4.49 -4.40
CA ARG A 84 15.29 -3.66 -3.38
C ARG A 84 13.93 -4.25 -3.00
N THR A 85 13.59 -4.17 -1.72
CA THR A 85 12.31 -4.64 -1.17
C THR A 85 11.16 -3.68 -1.39
N LEU A 86 11.42 -2.49 -1.97
CA LEU A 86 10.45 -1.42 -2.18
C LEU A 86 9.27 -1.86 -3.08
N PRO A 87 9.48 -2.42 -4.29
CA PRO A 87 8.36 -2.91 -5.08
C PRO A 87 7.98 -4.37 -4.71
N PRO A 88 6.68 -4.70 -4.67
CA PRO A 88 6.24 -6.08 -4.62
C PRO A 88 6.55 -6.80 -5.94
N ARG A 89 6.72 -8.11 -5.86
CA ARG A 89 6.92 -9.01 -7.00
C ARG A 89 6.09 -10.28 -6.84
N GLU A 90 6.27 -11.23 -7.74
CA GLU A 90 5.47 -12.45 -7.80
C GLU A 90 5.68 -13.38 -6.59
N ASN A 91 6.80 -13.26 -5.87
CA ASN A 91 7.07 -13.94 -4.59
C ASN A 91 6.44 -13.24 -3.37
N GLY A 92 5.77 -12.11 -3.61
CA GLY A 92 5.26 -11.19 -2.61
C GLY A 92 6.18 -10.01 -2.35
N GLY A 93 6.37 -9.64 -1.09
CA GLY A 93 7.12 -8.44 -0.71
C GLY A 93 6.20 -7.35 -0.23
N ASN A 94 6.51 -6.10 -0.61
CA ASN A 94 5.85 -4.89 -0.12
C ASN A 94 4.49 -4.65 -0.81
N PHE A 95 3.45 -5.28 -0.29
CA PHE A 95 2.12 -5.22 -0.93
C PHE A 95 1.32 -4.00 -0.53
N ASP A 96 1.43 -3.61 0.74
CA ASP A 96 0.69 -2.48 1.33
C ASP A 96 -0.82 -2.63 1.13
N VAL A 97 -1.30 -3.88 1.27
CA VAL A 97 -2.71 -4.27 1.15
C VAL A 97 -3.32 -4.32 2.53
N LYS A 98 -4.01 -3.23 2.93
CA LYS A 98 -4.61 -3.08 4.27
C LYS A 98 -5.63 -4.16 4.65
N GLN A 99 -6.14 -4.93 3.69
CA GLN A 99 -7.06 -6.04 3.94
C GLN A 99 -6.33 -7.31 4.40
N LEU A 100 -4.99 -7.35 4.35
CA LEU A 100 -4.16 -8.50 4.75
C LEU A 100 -3.91 -8.56 6.27
N THR A 101 -4.95 -8.33 7.07
CA THR A 101 -4.87 -8.26 8.54
C THR A 101 -4.90 -9.64 9.20
N LYS A 102 -4.83 -9.65 10.55
CA LYS A 102 -4.95 -10.86 11.38
C LYS A 102 -6.18 -11.70 10.99
N GLY A 103 -5.92 -12.96 10.61
CA GLY A 103 -6.96 -13.90 10.17
C GLY A 103 -6.88 -14.21 8.68
N SER A 104 -6.19 -13.36 7.92
CA SER A 104 -5.89 -13.58 6.50
C SER A 104 -5.11 -14.88 6.26
N LYS A 105 -5.33 -15.47 5.09
CA LYS A 105 -4.50 -16.53 4.52
C LYS A 105 -3.86 -16.00 3.25
N LEU A 106 -2.54 -15.86 3.25
CA LEU A 106 -1.74 -15.50 2.08
C LEU A 106 -1.17 -16.77 1.42
N LEU A 107 -1.35 -16.89 0.12
CA LEU A 107 -0.77 -17.96 -0.71
C LEU A 107 0.32 -17.37 -1.59
N LEU A 108 1.54 -17.88 -1.41
CA LEU A 108 2.74 -17.46 -2.16
C LEU A 108 3.31 -18.64 -2.96
N PRO A 109 3.78 -18.41 -4.20
CA PRO A 109 4.46 -19.43 -4.99
C PRO A 109 5.88 -19.67 -4.45
N VAL A 110 6.14 -20.89 -3.95
CA VAL A 110 7.46 -21.27 -3.43
C VAL A 110 8.41 -21.58 -4.58
N ALA A 111 9.52 -20.83 -4.68
CA ALA A 111 10.51 -20.97 -5.75
C ALA A 111 11.82 -21.65 -5.31
N VAL A 112 12.07 -21.75 -4.01
CA VAL A 112 13.29 -22.35 -3.44
C VAL A 112 12.96 -23.25 -2.25
N GLU A 113 13.86 -24.18 -1.95
CA GLU A 113 13.72 -25.09 -0.80
C GLU A 113 13.59 -24.31 0.51
N GLY A 114 12.72 -24.79 1.41
CA GLY A 114 12.42 -24.11 2.66
C GLY A 114 11.58 -22.82 2.54
N ALA A 115 11.31 -22.32 1.33
CA ALA A 115 10.63 -21.06 1.01
C ALA A 115 11.31 -19.79 1.55
N LEU A 116 11.97 -19.83 2.71
CA LEU A 116 12.69 -18.72 3.34
C LEU A 116 11.80 -17.48 3.49
N PHE A 117 10.66 -17.68 4.15
CA PHE A 117 9.68 -16.63 4.38
C PHE A 117 10.25 -15.48 5.22
N SER A 118 9.96 -14.24 4.82
CA SER A 118 10.29 -13.01 5.55
C SER A 118 9.08 -12.09 5.62
N THR A 119 8.97 -11.32 6.70
CA THR A 119 7.93 -10.31 6.91
C THR A 119 8.47 -9.17 7.76
N GLY A 120 7.95 -7.98 7.54
CA GLY A 120 8.36 -6.74 8.19
C GLY A 120 7.39 -5.62 7.84
N ASP A 121 7.76 -4.40 8.17
CA ASP A 121 6.97 -3.20 7.83
C ASP A 121 5.60 -3.20 8.52
N GLY A 122 5.62 -3.03 9.85
CA GLY A 122 4.42 -3.13 10.66
C GLY A 122 3.57 -1.87 10.54
N HIS A 123 2.37 -1.98 9.98
CA HIS A 123 1.44 -0.87 9.86
C HIS A 123 0.35 -1.01 10.92
N PHE A 124 0.12 0.03 11.72
CA PHE A 124 -1.02 0.06 12.64
C PHE A 124 -2.34 0.34 11.90
N ALA A 125 -2.29 1.27 10.94
CA ALA A 125 -3.39 1.65 10.07
C ALA A 125 -2.84 2.24 8.77
N GLN A 126 -3.50 1.96 7.66
CA GLN A 126 -3.16 2.46 6.32
C GLN A 126 -4.45 2.69 5.53
N GLY A 127 -4.49 3.76 4.75
CA GLY A 127 -5.45 3.96 3.67
C GLY A 127 -5.09 3.14 2.43
N ASP A 128 -5.99 3.04 1.46
CA ASP A 128 -5.64 2.40 0.18
C ASP A 128 -4.65 3.27 -0.59
N GLY A 129 -3.64 2.63 -1.17
CA GLY A 129 -2.62 3.27 -2.01
C GLY A 129 -1.46 3.90 -1.26
N GLU A 130 -1.46 3.90 0.09
CA GLU A 130 -0.36 4.40 0.93
C GLU A 130 0.21 5.74 0.42
N VAL A 131 -0.70 6.69 0.21
CA VAL A 131 -0.48 7.75 -0.78
C VAL A 131 0.60 8.75 -0.40
N CYS A 132 1.01 8.81 0.88
CA CYS A 132 2.16 9.59 1.35
C CYS A 132 3.40 8.73 1.63
N VAL A 133 3.51 7.55 0.99
CA VAL A 133 4.63 6.59 1.08
C VAL A 133 4.74 5.89 2.44
N THR A 134 3.89 6.24 3.40
CA THR A 134 3.94 5.69 4.75
C THR A 134 2.54 5.50 5.31
N ALA A 135 2.44 4.53 6.22
CA ALA A 135 1.29 4.26 7.05
C ALA A 135 1.44 4.91 8.44
N VAL A 136 0.59 4.50 9.38
CA VAL A 136 0.92 4.61 10.81
C VAL A 136 1.95 3.52 11.14
N GLU A 137 3.22 3.79 10.85
CA GLU A 137 4.33 2.85 11.02
C GLU A 137 4.58 2.48 12.49
N MET A 138 4.86 1.20 12.74
CA MET A 138 5.15 0.70 14.08
C MET A 138 6.09 -0.51 14.10
N GLY A 139 6.78 -0.71 15.23
CA GLY A 139 7.35 -2.01 15.55
C GLY A 139 6.24 -3.04 15.78
N ALA A 140 6.41 -4.25 15.24
CA ALA A 140 5.39 -5.30 15.29
C ALA A 140 5.96 -6.68 15.63
N THR A 141 5.11 -7.56 16.15
CA THR A 141 5.38 -9.00 16.29
C THR A 141 4.22 -9.76 15.67
N ALA A 142 4.52 -10.62 14.71
CA ALA A 142 3.50 -11.41 14.01
C ALA A 142 3.60 -12.89 14.39
N ALA A 143 2.47 -13.49 14.76
CA ALA A 143 2.35 -14.94 14.94
C ALA A 143 1.73 -15.55 13.68
N MET A 144 2.47 -16.43 13.01
CA MET A 144 2.08 -17.00 11.72
C MET A 144 2.05 -18.53 11.75
N ARG A 145 1.22 -19.12 10.91
CA ARG A 145 1.15 -20.58 10.71
C ARG A 145 1.36 -20.89 9.24
N PHE A 146 2.33 -21.76 8.96
CA PHE A 146 2.68 -22.16 7.61
C PHE A 146 2.09 -23.51 7.26
N ARG A 147 1.68 -23.66 5.99
CA ARG A 147 1.27 -24.94 5.40
C ARG A 147 1.75 -24.98 3.96
N VAL A 148 2.44 -26.05 3.59
CA VAL A 148 2.85 -26.29 2.20
C VAL A 148 1.71 -26.97 1.44
N ILE A 149 1.33 -26.41 0.29
CA ILE A 149 0.35 -27.01 -0.62
C ILE A 149 1.11 -27.54 -1.85
N LYS A 150 1.39 -28.85 -1.84
CA LYS A 150 2.19 -29.50 -2.88
C LYS A 150 1.46 -29.50 -4.24
N GLY A 151 2.22 -29.44 -5.33
CA GLY A 151 1.71 -29.51 -6.70
C GLY A 151 0.88 -28.30 -7.18
N THR A 152 0.60 -27.32 -6.32
CA THR A 152 -0.35 -26.23 -6.65
C THR A 152 0.24 -25.17 -7.58
N ALA A 153 1.52 -24.84 -7.43
CA ALA A 153 2.18 -23.90 -8.35
C ALA A 153 2.17 -24.42 -9.80
N ALA A 154 2.43 -25.72 -9.98
CA ALA A 154 2.45 -26.37 -11.29
C ALA A 154 1.04 -26.64 -11.87
N THR A 155 0.04 -26.94 -11.04
CA THR A 155 -1.30 -27.38 -11.50
C THR A 155 -2.35 -26.27 -11.53
N ARG A 156 -2.21 -25.20 -10.72
CA ARG A 156 -3.21 -24.11 -10.62
C ARG A 156 -2.78 -22.80 -11.28
N ALA A 157 -1.69 -22.82 -12.07
CA ALA A 157 -1.12 -21.66 -12.76
C ALA A 157 -1.20 -20.39 -11.90
N MET A 158 -0.62 -20.43 -10.70
CA MET A 158 -0.57 -19.25 -9.84
C MET A 158 0.43 -18.27 -10.43
N ARG A 159 -0.07 -17.28 -11.19
CA ARG A 159 0.73 -16.20 -11.78
C ARG A 159 1.24 -15.19 -10.74
N GLY A 160 0.65 -15.16 -9.55
CA GLY A 160 1.04 -14.26 -8.47
C GLY A 160 0.36 -14.58 -7.14
N PRO A 161 0.67 -13.79 -6.10
CA PRO A 161 0.11 -13.92 -4.76
C PRO A 161 -1.42 -13.88 -4.74
N ARG A 162 -2.03 -14.59 -3.82
CA ARG A 162 -3.48 -14.56 -3.57
C ARG A 162 -3.72 -14.55 -2.07
N PHE A 163 -4.73 -13.83 -1.61
CA PHE A 163 -5.11 -13.88 -0.20
C PHE A 163 -6.62 -14.02 -0.02
N SER A 164 -7.02 -14.43 1.17
CA SER A 164 -8.42 -14.50 1.58
C SER A 164 -8.54 -14.17 3.05
N HIS A 165 -9.66 -13.56 3.44
CA HIS A 165 -10.01 -13.30 4.83
C HIS A 165 -11.36 -13.97 5.13
N PRO A 166 -11.52 -14.71 6.25
CA PRO A 166 -12.75 -15.45 6.53
C PRO A 166 -13.93 -14.58 7.03
N GLY A 167 -13.69 -13.29 7.28
CA GLY A 167 -14.69 -12.31 7.72
C GLY A 167 -14.29 -10.89 7.31
N TYR A 168 -14.65 -9.88 8.10
CA TYR A 168 -14.17 -8.50 7.88
C TYR A 168 -12.71 -8.34 8.31
N PHE A 169 -11.90 -7.65 7.51
CA PHE A 169 -10.47 -7.42 7.80
C PHE A 169 -10.23 -6.43 8.96
N MET A 170 -11.28 -5.70 9.35
CA MET A 170 -11.38 -4.83 10.54
C MET A 170 -12.77 -5.02 11.16
N PRO A 171 -13.07 -4.49 12.36
CA PRO A 171 -14.45 -4.44 12.83
C PRO A 171 -15.38 -3.86 11.73
N PRO A 172 -16.58 -4.42 11.51
CA PRO A 172 -17.41 -4.11 10.35
C PRO A 172 -17.68 -2.61 10.13
N GLU A 173 -17.80 -1.85 11.21
CA GLU A 173 -18.00 -0.40 11.22
C GLU A 173 -16.82 0.39 10.62
N TRP A 174 -15.64 -0.22 10.51
CA TRP A 174 -14.44 0.34 9.87
C TRP A 174 -14.07 -0.34 8.56
N ALA A 175 -14.49 -1.60 8.36
CA ALA A 175 -14.20 -2.37 7.14
C ALA A 175 -15.14 -2.02 5.97
N VAL A 176 -16.34 -1.52 6.28
CA VAL A 176 -17.34 -1.12 5.29
C VAL A 176 -17.67 0.36 5.50
N PRO A 177 -17.64 1.19 4.44
CA PRO A 177 -17.94 2.61 4.57
C PRO A 177 -19.32 2.85 5.19
N GLN A 178 -19.35 3.44 6.38
CA GLN A 178 -20.55 3.97 7.04
C GLN A 178 -20.30 5.44 7.35
N ARG A 179 -21.26 6.32 7.00
CA ARG A 179 -21.17 7.78 7.20
C ARG A 179 -19.79 8.34 6.77
N PHE A 180 -19.61 8.54 5.48
CA PHE A 180 -18.35 9.01 4.92
C PHE A 180 -18.55 10.28 4.10
N ILE A 181 -17.45 11.01 3.92
CA ILE A 181 -17.31 12.00 2.86
C ILE A 181 -16.56 11.38 1.69
N ALA A 182 -16.85 11.84 0.48
CA ALA A 182 -16.21 11.33 -0.72
C ALA A 182 -15.85 12.45 -1.69
N ALA A 183 -14.74 12.25 -2.37
CA ALA A 183 -14.34 13.01 -3.54
C ALA A 183 -14.11 12.05 -4.71
N MET A 184 -14.26 12.53 -5.93
CA MET A 184 -14.07 11.73 -7.15
C MET A 184 -12.98 12.33 -8.01
N GLY A 185 -12.27 11.46 -8.72
CA GLY A 185 -11.26 11.84 -9.70
C GLY A 185 -11.51 11.17 -11.04
N MET A 186 -11.28 11.95 -12.09
CA MET A 186 -11.24 11.52 -13.49
C MET A 186 -9.85 11.84 -14.04
N PRO A 187 -9.40 11.20 -15.14
CA PRO A 187 -8.05 11.40 -15.66
C PRO A 187 -7.95 12.68 -16.52
N ILE A 188 -8.32 13.81 -15.93
CA ILE A 188 -8.28 15.13 -16.57
C ILE A 188 -7.20 15.94 -15.85
N ARG A 189 -6.24 16.47 -16.60
CA ARG A 189 -5.21 17.34 -16.04
C ARG A 189 -5.79 18.69 -15.64
N GLU A 190 -5.04 19.45 -14.86
CA GLU A 190 -5.42 20.80 -14.41
C GLU A 190 -5.67 21.77 -15.58
N ASP A 191 -4.98 21.59 -16.71
CA ASP A 191 -5.18 22.37 -17.94
C ASP A 191 -6.34 21.87 -18.81
N GLY A 192 -7.16 20.95 -18.30
CA GLY A 192 -8.36 20.43 -18.95
C GLY A 192 -8.10 19.33 -19.99
N VAL A 193 -6.85 18.94 -20.23
CA VAL A 193 -6.54 17.86 -21.17
C VAL A 193 -6.88 16.50 -20.57
N ASN A 194 -7.53 15.68 -21.38
CA ASN A 194 -7.95 14.34 -21.00
C ASN A 194 -6.84 13.32 -21.29
N GLU A 195 -6.37 12.62 -20.26
CA GLU A 195 -5.43 11.50 -20.34
C GLU A 195 -6.25 10.20 -20.27
N GLY A 196 -7.01 9.91 -21.33
CA GLY A 196 -7.98 8.81 -21.35
C GLY A 196 -7.42 7.50 -20.80
N GLU A 197 -8.25 6.77 -20.05
CA GLU A 197 -7.90 5.45 -19.47
C GLU A 197 -6.74 5.48 -18.46
N ASN A 198 -6.30 6.66 -17.99
CA ASN A 198 -5.24 6.80 -17.00
C ASN A 198 -5.75 6.68 -15.56
N LEU A 199 -5.83 5.44 -15.05
CA LEU A 199 -6.30 5.18 -13.68
C LEU A 199 -5.42 5.87 -12.61
N THR A 200 -4.12 5.99 -12.84
CA THR A 200 -3.20 6.66 -11.91
C THR A 200 -3.54 8.15 -11.75
N LEU A 201 -3.84 8.84 -12.86
CA LEU A 201 -4.26 10.23 -12.81
C LEU A 201 -5.64 10.37 -12.16
N ALA A 202 -6.58 9.45 -12.42
CA ALA A 202 -7.88 9.44 -11.75
C ALA A 202 -7.73 9.26 -10.22
N CYS A 203 -6.88 8.34 -9.76
CA CYS A 203 -6.54 8.18 -8.34
C CYS A 203 -5.95 9.47 -7.74
N ARG A 204 -4.97 10.06 -8.43
CA ARG A 204 -4.33 11.31 -8.02
C ARG A 204 -5.35 12.42 -7.84
N ASN A 205 -6.23 12.62 -8.82
CA ASN A 205 -7.24 13.67 -8.77
C ASN A 205 -8.29 13.42 -7.68
N ALA A 206 -8.68 12.17 -7.43
CA ALA A 206 -9.59 11.83 -6.34
C ALA A 206 -8.99 12.23 -4.97
N LEU A 207 -7.69 11.99 -4.78
CA LEU A 207 -6.96 12.37 -3.56
C LEU A 207 -6.79 13.88 -3.43
N LEU A 208 -6.45 14.59 -4.51
CA LEU A 208 -6.33 16.05 -4.48
C LEU A 208 -7.67 16.71 -4.14
N ASN A 209 -8.76 16.23 -4.75
CA ASN A 209 -10.10 16.71 -4.43
C ASN A 209 -10.52 16.36 -2.98
N MET A 210 -10.10 15.21 -2.45
CA MET A 210 -10.31 14.89 -1.03
C MET A 210 -9.50 15.81 -0.10
N ILE A 211 -8.26 16.12 -0.47
CA ILE A 211 -7.41 17.06 0.27
C ILE A 211 -8.07 18.43 0.31
N ASP A 212 -8.56 18.94 -0.82
CA ASP A 212 -9.24 20.23 -0.90
C ASP A 212 -10.52 20.24 -0.03
N LEU A 213 -11.32 19.17 -0.07
CA LEU A 213 -12.50 19.00 0.80
C LEU A 213 -12.14 18.98 2.29
N LEU A 214 -11.02 18.38 2.67
CA LEU A 214 -10.54 18.43 4.06
C LEU A 214 -10.02 19.83 4.43
N GLN A 215 -9.44 20.57 3.49
CA GLN A 215 -9.04 21.96 3.72
C GLN A 215 -10.24 22.87 3.96
N GLU A 216 -11.34 22.69 3.22
CA GLU A 216 -12.62 23.38 3.48
C GLU A 216 -13.15 23.12 4.89
N ARG A 217 -12.78 21.97 5.49
CA ARG A 217 -13.11 21.57 6.85
C ARG A 217 -12.09 22.00 7.91
N GLY A 218 -11.10 22.81 7.53
CA GLY A 218 -10.14 23.44 8.43
C GLY A 218 -8.85 22.66 8.65
N TRP A 219 -8.59 21.59 7.90
CA TRP A 219 -7.31 20.90 7.92
C TRP A 219 -6.27 21.64 7.07
N THR A 220 -5.01 21.65 7.52
CA THR A 220 -3.91 22.06 6.63
C THR A 220 -3.73 21.05 5.51
N ARG A 221 -3.11 21.46 4.40
CA ARG A 221 -2.90 20.59 3.24
C ARG A 221 -2.07 19.35 3.60
N ASP A 222 -1.01 19.50 4.41
CA ASP A 222 -0.17 18.39 4.86
C ASP A 222 -0.92 17.43 5.79
N GLN A 223 -1.72 17.97 6.73
CA GLN A 223 -2.58 17.14 7.59
C GLN A 223 -3.60 16.36 6.77
N ALA A 224 -4.25 17.00 5.79
CA ALA A 224 -5.20 16.35 4.90
C ALA A 224 -4.56 15.22 4.09
N TYR A 225 -3.33 15.43 3.60
CA TYR A 225 -2.59 14.39 2.89
C TYR A 225 -2.23 13.19 3.76
N VAL A 226 -1.78 13.43 5.01
CA VAL A 226 -1.54 12.36 5.99
C VAL A 226 -2.83 11.60 6.29
N LEU A 227 -3.95 12.31 6.52
CA LEU A 227 -5.26 11.69 6.73
C LEU A 227 -5.67 10.79 5.56
N CYS A 228 -5.41 11.23 4.32
CA CYS A 228 -5.64 10.38 3.15
C CYS A 228 -4.81 9.10 3.20
N SER A 229 -3.51 9.18 3.55
CA SER A 229 -2.63 8.01 3.57
C SER A 229 -2.96 7.00 4.66
N VAL A 230 -3.55 7.42 5.78
CA VAL A 230 -3.82 6.52 6.92
C VAL A 230 -5.28 6.08 7.04
N ALA A 231 -6.21 6.74 6.36
CA ALA A 231 -7.65 6.51 6.57
C ALA A 231 -8.51 6.50 5.29
N CYS A 232 -7.98 6.88 4.13
CA CYS A 232 -8.80 6.94 2.91
C CYS A 232 -8.99 5.56 2.27
N ASP A 233 -10.20 5.29 1.84
CA ASP A 233 -10.54 4.20 0.92
C ASP A 233 -10.50 4.73 -0.52
N LEU A 234 -9.61 4.20 -1.36
CA LEU A 234 -9.60 4.46 -2.80
C LEU A 234 -10.32 3.33 -3.52
N ARG A 235 -11.40 3.66 -4.20
CA ARG A 235 -12.25 2.71 -4.92
C ARG A 235 -12.20 3.00 -6.40
N VAL A 236 -11.82 1.99 -7.18
CA VAL A 236 -12.06 2.00 -8.62
C VAL A 236 -13.57 1.89 -8.83
N SER A 237 -14.20 2.99 -9.22
CA SER A 237 -15.66 3.07 -9.36
C SER A 237 -16.10 2.55 -10.73
N ASN A 238 -15.38 2.93 -11.79
CA ASN A 238 -15.48 2.29 -13.10
C ASN A 238 -14.18 2.46 -13.91
N VAL A 239 -13.94 1.53 -14.83
CA VAL A 239 -12.79 1.51 -15.78
C VAL A 239 -13.22 1.14 -17.20
N VAL A 240 -14.48 1.43 -17.54
CA VAL A 240 -15.07 1.03 -18.83
C VAL A 240 -15.72 2.19 -19.58
N ASP A 241 -15.99 3.29 -18.88
CA ASP A 241 -16.66 4.45 -19.45
C ASP A 241 -15.62 5.38 -20.11
N VAL A 242 -15.26 5.07 -21.35
CA VAL A 242 -14.27 5.87 -22.09
C VAL A 242 -14.78 7.28 -22.39
N PRO A 243 -13.92 8.32 -22.30
CA PRO A 243 -12.48 8.23 -22.00
C PRO A 243 -12.14 8.21 -20.50
N ASN A 244 -13.11 8.43 -19.62
CA ASN A 244 -12.86 8.79 -18.21
C ASN A 244 -13.15 7.64 -17.25
N TYR A 245 -12.10 6.97 -16.80
CA TYR A 245 -12.20 6.12 -15.62
C TYR A 245 -12.48 6.97 -14.38
N VAL A 246 -13.21 6.41 -13.42
CA VAL A 246 -13.57 7.13 -12.18
C VAL A 246 -13.02 6.40 -10.97
N VAL A 247 -12.34 7.15 -10.12
CA VAL A 247 -11.89 6.70 -8.79
C VAL A 247 -12.59 7.55 -7.73
N SER A 248 -13.08 6.91 -6.68
CA SER A 248 -13.64 7.58 -5.51
C SER A 248 -12.69 7.45 -4.34
N ALA A 249 -12.38 8.57 -3.69
CA ALA A 249 -11.68 8.65 -2.42
C ALA A 249 -12.71 8.86 -1.31
N LEU A 250 -12.78 7.95 -0.33
CA LEU A 250 -13.74 8.01 0.77
C LEU A 250 -13.01 8.13 2.10
N ILE A 251 -13.50 8.97 3.02
CA ILE A 251 -13.02 9.04 4.40
C ILE A 251 -14.21 8.87 5.35
N PRO A 252 -14.15 7.91 6.30
CA PRO A 252 -15.21 7.74 7.29
C PRO A 252 -15.24 8.93 8.25
N GLU A 253 -16.42 9.54 8.45
CA GLU A 253 -16.55 10.73 9.32
C GLU A 253 -16.28 10.40 10.79
N ALA A 254 -16.44 9.14 11.20
CA ALA A 254 -16.30 8.70 12.59
C ALA A 254 -14.87 8.80 13.14
N ILE A 255 -13.85 9.02 12.28
CA ILE A 255 -12.47 9.27 12.72
C ILE A 255 -12.29 10.68 13.28
N PHE A 256 -13.17 11.61 12.89
CA PHE A 256 -13.19 12.96 13.41
C PHE A 256 -14.03 12.97 14.70
N GLY A 257 -13.42 13.44 15.78
CA GLY A 257 -14.10 13.75 17.02
C GLY A 257 -15.01 14.95 16.84
N ASN A 258 -16.12 14.95 17.59
CA ASN A 258 -17.04 16.09 17.68
C ASN A 258 -16.32 17.36 18.20
#